data_AF-A0A1Z9T7C7-F1
#
_entry.id   AF-A0A1Z9T7C7-F1
#
_cell.length_a   1.000
_cell.length_b   1.000
_cell.length_c   1.000
_cell.angle_alpha   90.00
_cell.angle_beta   90.00
_cell.angle_gamma   90.00
#
_symmetry.space_group_name_H-M   'P 1'
#
loop_
_entity.id
_entity.type
_entity.pdbx_description
1 polymer ?
#
loop_
_entity_poly.entity_id
_entity_poly.type
_entity_poly.pdbx_seq_one_letter_code
_entity_poly.pdbx_strand_id
1 'polypeptide(L)'
;PVVVNEGASSNLKGEVDERFFRFGCWWVDANTMHFYVDGEYAHTIEPPTDLDPHPFDQKMFVNMVCEIYNFEVRPEREDILNEENNTTLYDYVRAYTLEPIERAQ
;
A
#
# COMPACT_ATOMS: atom_id res chain seq x y z
N PRO A 1 18.32 -0.98 4.70
CA PRO A 1 16.86 -0.83 4.87
C PRO A 1 16.54 0.60 5.34
N VAL A 2 15.66 1.31 4.62
CA VAL A 2 15.16 2.61 5.07
C VAL A 2 14.02 2.33 6.05
N VAL A 3 14.20 2.71 7.32
CA VAL A 3 13.20 2.55 8.39
C VAL A 3 12.73 3.94 8.80
N VAL A 4 11.42 4.16 8.84
CA VAL A 4 10.80 5.44 9.21
C VAL A 4 9.63 5.25 10.17
N ASN A 5 9.28 6.29 10.92
CA ASN A 5 8.20 6.25 11.91
C ASN A 5 6.91 6.96 11.48
N GLU A 6 6.89 7.59 10.29
CA GLU A 6 5.74 8.36 9.81
C GLU A 6 5.28 7.87 8.43
N GLY A 7 6.01 8.24 7.38
CA GLY A 7 5.77 7.81 6.01
C GLY A 7 7.07 7.77 5.22
N ALA A 8 7.07 6.99 4.14
CA ALA A 8 8.19 6.88 3.22
C ALA A 8 7.71 7.02 1.78
N SER A 9 8.62 7.46 0.92
CA SER A 9 8.42 7.48 -0.53
C SER A 9 9.46 6.58 -1.20
N SER A 10 9.13 6.09 -2.39
CA SER A 10 10.05 5.29 -3.20
C SER A 10 9.76 5.58 -4.67
N ASN A 11 10.83 5.78 -5.44
CA ASN A 11 10.69 6.09 -6.86
C ASN A 11 10.19 4.85 -7.62
N LEU A 12 9.13 5.03 -8.40
CA LEU A 12 8.66 4.04 -9.34
C LEU A 12 9.51 4.05 -10.61
N LYS A 13 9.58 2.90 -11.29
CA LYS A 13 10.19 2.76 -12.62
C LYS A 13 9.14 3.08 -13.70
N GLY A 14 8.69 4.34 -13.76
CA GLY A 14 7.64 4.85 -14.65
C GLY A 14 6.52 5.60 -13.91
N GLU A 15 5.57 6.16 -14.65
CA GLU A 15 4.37 6.79 -14.09
C GLU A 15 3.36 5.71 -13.66
N VAL A 16 2.56 5.99 -12.63
CA VAL A 16 1.71 4.98 -11.97
C VAL A 16 0.54 4.50 -12.85
N ASP A 17 0.16 5.28 -13.85
CA ASP A 17 -0.93 5.02 -14.80
C ASP A 17 -0.47 4.38 -16.12
N GLU A 18 0.83 4.24 -16.36
CA GLU A 18 1.38 3.66 -17.60
C GLU A 18 1.23 2.14 -17.70
N ARG A 19 1.15 1.44 -16.55
CA ARG A 19 1.05 -0.03 -16.49
C ARG A 19 0.55 -0.53 -15.14
N PHE A 20 0.30 -1.83 -15.05
CA PHE A 20 0.11 -2.49 -13.76
C PHE A 20 1.44 -2.59 -12.99
N PHE A 21 1.42 -2.08 -11.76
CA PHE A 21 2.45 -2.28 -10.74
C PHE A 21 1.93 -3.25 -9.67
N ARG A 22 2.85 -3.94 -8.99
CA ARG A 22 2.50 -4.78 -7.84
C ARG A 22 2.91 -4.09 -6.55
N PHE A 23 1.93 -3.60 -5.80
CA PHE A 23 2.13 -3.06 -4.46
C PHE A 23 1.85 -4.14 -3.42
N GLY A 24 2.74 -4.28 -2.45
CA GLY A 24 2.61 -5.27 -1.39
C GLY A 24 3.05 -4.73 -0.04
N CYS A 25 2.41 -5.23 1.00
CA CYS A 25 2.82 -4.99 2.38
C CYS A 25 2.93 -6.34 3.10
N TRP A 26 4.06 -6.57 3.75
CA TRP A 26 4.17 -7.58 4.80
C TRP A 26 4.02 -6.87 6.14
N TRP A 27 2.82 -6.97 6.69
CA TRP A 27 2.55 -6.63 8.09
C TRP A 27 3.08 -7.76 8.96
N VAL A 28 4.24 -7.54 9.58
CA VAL A 28 4.98 -8.57 10.31
C VAL A 28 4.40 -8.79 11.69
N ASP A 29 4.20 -7.68 12.42
CA ASP A 29 3.69 -7.64 13.79
C ASP A 29 3.08 -6.26 14.09
N ALA A 30 2.76 -5.99 15.36
CA ALA A 30 2.13 -4.73 15.78
C ALA A 30 3.00 -3.48 15.61
N ASN A 31 4.29 -3.64 15.29
CA ASN A 31 5.28 -2.57 15.26
C ASN A 31 6.03 -2.49 13.93
N THR A 32 5.89 -3.48 13.04
CA THR A 32 6.73 -3.59 11.84
C THR A 32 5.90 -3.90 10.59
N MET A 33 6.06 -3.04 9.57
CA MET A 33 5.51 -3.26 8.24
C MET A 33 6.59 -3.07 7.16
N HIS A 34 6.74 -4.04 6.26
CA HIS A 34 7.62 -3.94 5.10
C HIS A 34 6.81 -3.70 3.83
N PHE A 35 7.24 -2.75 3.00
CA PHE A 35 6.57 -2.39 1.76
C PHE A 35 7.40 -2.81 0.55
N TYR A 36 6.69 -3.25 -0.49
CA TYR A 36 7.27 -3.80 -1.71
C TYR A 36 6.63 -3.18 -2.94
N VAL A 37 7.45 -2.90 -3.96
CA VAL A 37 7.03 -2.48 -5.30
C VAL A 37 7.60 -3.46 -6.30
N ASP A 38 6.75 -4.06 -7.13
CA ASP A 38 7.12 -5.10 -8.10
C ASP A 38 7.92 -6.27 -7.49
N GLY A 39 7.67 -6.57 -6.21
CA GLY A 39 8.35 -7.62 -5.46
C GLY A 39 9.73 -7.24 -4.91
N GLU A 40 10.22 -6.03 -5.22
CA GLU A 40 11.44 -5.48 -4.64
C GLU A 40 11.10 -4.76 -3.33
N TYR A 41 11.92 -4.95 -2.29
CA TYR A 41 11.78 -4.23 -1.02
C TYR A 41 11.97 -2.74 -1.24
N ALA A 42 11.03 -1.94 -0.76
CA ALA A 42 11.08 -0.48 -0.82
C ALA A 42 11.60 0.09 0.51
N HIS A 43 10.86 -0.12 1.58
CA HIS A 43 11.15 0.44 2.91
C HIS A 43 10.41 -0.31 4.02
N THR A 44 10.74 0.04 5.27
CA THR A 44 10.06 -0.40 6.49
C THR A 44 9.43 0.80 7.17
N ILE A 45 8.21 0.63 7.70
CA ILE A 45 7.59 1.57 8.61
C ILE A 45 7.48 0.91 9.99
N GLU A 46 7.95 1.62 11.01
CA GLU A 46 7.75 1.29 12.42
C GLU A 46 6.83 2.34 13.06
N PRO A 47 5.51 2.06 13.22
CA PRO A 47 4.58 3.07 13.70
C PRO A 47 4.98 3.63 15.08
N PRO A 48 4.73 4.92 15.37
CA PRO A 48 5.14 5.52 16.63
C PRO A 48 4.49 4.84 17.83
N THR A 49 5.28 4.59 18.87
CA THR A 49 4.84 3.89 20.09
C THR A 49 4.60 4.82 21.28
N ASP A 50 4.53 6.13 21.05
CA ASP A 50 4.42 7.13 22.13
C ASP A 50 3.08 7.02 22.88
N LEU A 51 2.02 6.58 22.21
CA LEU A 51 0.68 6.41 22.77
C LEU A 51 0.34 4.95 23.11
N ASP A 52 0.87 4.01 22.35
CA ASP A 52 0.61 2.57 22.48
C ASP A 52 1.87 1.77 22.11
N PRO A 53 2.36 0.85 22.97
CA PRO A 53 3.49 -0.01 22.62
C PRO A 53 3.20 -0.99 21.47
N HIS A 54 1.94 -1.27 21.15
CA HIS A 54 1.52 -2.21 20.10
C HIS A 54 0.47 -1.58 19.16
N PRO A 55 0.84 -0.51 18.43
CA PRO A 55 -0.11 0.36 17.75
C PRO A 55 -0.94 -0.33 16.64
N PHE A 56 -0.45 -1.46 16.10
CA PHE A 56 -1.12 -2.24 15.04
C PHE A 56 -1.40 -3.68 15.50
N ASP A 57 -1.98 -3.88 16.68
CA ASP A 57 -2.41 -5.22 17.16
C ASP A 57 -3.89 -5.55 16.85
N GLN A 58 -4.61 -4.61 16.23
CA GLN A 58 -6.03 -4.74 15.90
C GLN A 58 -6.26 -5.28 14.49
N LYS A 59 -7.34 -6.04 14.29
CA LYS A 59 -7.75 -6.51 12.95
C LYS A 59 -8.26 -5.36 12.10
N MET A 60 -7.92 -5.38 10.81
CA MET A 60 -8.37 -4.40 9.81
C MET A 60 -9.16 -5.06 8.67
N PHE A 61 -9.81 -4.23 7.86
CA PHE A 61 -10.44 -4.61 6.59
C PHE A 61 -9.74 -3.92 5.42
N VAL A 62 -9.84 -4.49 4.22
CA VAL A 62 -9.24 -3.92 3.02
C VAL A 62 -10.15 -2.84 2.44
N ASN A 63 -9.60 -1.66 2.18
CA ASN A 63 -10.28 -0.57 1.46
C ASN A 63 -9.65 -0.40 0.08
N MET A 64 -10.48 -0.43 -0.96
CA MET A 64 -10.10 -0.13 -2.34
C MET A 64 -10.84 1.16 -2.72
N VAL A 65 -10.12 2.28 -2.82
CA VAL A 65 -10.72 3.62 -2.85
C VAL A 65 -10.16 4.46 -3.99
N CYS A 66 -10.99 5.39 -4.48
CA CYS A 66 -10.60 6.50 -5.35
C CYS A 66 -11.10 7.77 -4.67
N GLU A 67 -10.19 8.70 -4.38
CA GLU A 67 -10.44 9.83 -3.50
C GLU A 67 -10.04 11.16 -4.16
N ILE A 68 -10.47 12.26 -3.55
CA ILE A 68 -9.98 13.61 -3.87
C ILE A 68 -9.32 14.20 -2.63
N TYR A 69 -8.18 14.87 -2.80
CA TYR A 69 -7.48 15.56 -1.72
C TYR A 69 -7.62 17.07 -1.86
N ASN A 70 -7.66 17.78 -0.73
CA ASN A 70 -7.75 19.25 -0.71
C ASN A 70 -6.46 19.95 -1.18
N PHE A 71 -5.33 19.25 -1.11
CA PHE A 71 -4.02 19.74 -1.52
C PHE A 71 -3.69 19.41 -2.99
N GLU A 72 -4.50 18.61 -3.67
CA GLU A 72 -4.30 18.22 -5.07
C GLU A 72 -5.15 19.09 -6.01
N VAL A 73 -4.66 19.29 -7.25
CA VAL A 73 -5.46 19.97 -8.27
C VAL A 73 -6.62 19.06 -8.66
N ARG A 74 -7.85 19.58 -8.61
CA ARG A 74 -9.02 18.80 -8.98
C ARG A 74 -9.01 18.54 -10.48
N PRO A 75 -9.34 17.31 -10.93
CA PRO A 75 -9.51 17.04 -12.35
C PRO A 75 -10.66 17.88 -12.93
N GLU A 76 -10.49 18.33 -14.17
CA GLU A 76 -11.53 19.07 -14.87
C GLU A 76 -12.69 18.15 -15.25
N ARG A 77 -13.85 18.75 -15.53
CA ARG A 77 -15.05 17.97 -15.86
C ARG A 77 -14.83 17.08 -17.08
N GLU A 78 -14.14 17.60 -18.08
CA GLU A 78 -13.83 16.89 -19.33
C GLU A 78 -13.00 15.64 -19.08
N ASP A 79 -12.03 15.70 -18.16
CA ASP A 79 -11.16 14.57 -17.80
C ASP A 79 -11.96 13.49 -17.05
N ILE A 80 -12.85 13.91 -16.15
CA ILE A 80 -13.71 12.99 -15.40
C ILE A 80 -14.67 12.24 -16.33
N LEU A 81 -15.17 12.90 -17.38
CA LEU A 81 -16.10 12.33 -18.35
C LEU A 81 -15.40 11.46 -19.41
N ASN A 82 -14.07 11.44 -19.45
CA ASN A 82 -13.32 10.55 -20.31
C ASN A 82 -13.22 9.15 -19.68
N GLU A 83 -14.06 8.22 -20.15
CA GLU A 83 -14.12 6.85 -19.65
C GLU A 83 -12.83 6.04 -19.94
N GLU A 84 -11.99 6.45 -20.89
CA GLU A 84 -10.76 5.72 -21.23
C GLU A 84 -9.69 5.83 -20.14
N ASN A 85 -9.60 6.97 -19.46
CA ASN A 85 -8.48 7.29 -18.54
C ASN A 85 -8.90 7.50 -17.08
N ASN A 86 -10.19 7.46 -16.76
CA ASN A 86 -10.71 7.76 -15.41
C ASN A 86 -11.11 6.51 -14.61
N THR A 87 -10.49 5.35 -14.91
CA THR A 87 -10.78 4.08 -14.22
C THR A 87 -9.52 3.50 -13.61
N THR A 88 -9.46 3.39 -12.28
CA THR A 88 -8.42 2.62 -11.59
C THR A 88 -8.76 1.12 -11.68
N LEU A 89 -7.84 0.34 -12.25
CA LEU A 89 -8.02 -1.09 -12.45
C LEU A 89 -7.19 -1.91 -11.44
N TYR A 90 -7.81 -2.93 -10.86
CA TYR A 90 -7.14 -3.91 -10.01
C TYR A 90 -7.23 -5.28 -10.66
N ASP A 91 -6.11 -5.79 -11.18
CA ASP A 91 -6.06 -7.14 -11.79
C ASP A 91 -6.30 -8.23 -10.73
N TYR A 92 -5.68 -8.09 -9.56
CA TYR A 92 -5.92 -8.98 -8.43
C TYR A 92 -5.61 -8.31 -7.08
N VAL A 93 -6.21 -8.86 -6.02
CA VAL A 93 -5.84 -8.61 -4.63
C VAL A 93 -5.59 -9.96 -3.96
N ARG A 94 -4.46 -10.10 -3.29
CA ARG A 94 -4.04 -11.36 -2.64
C ARG A 94 -3.59 -11.08 -1.21
N ALA A 95 -4.01 -11.94 -0.28
CA ALA A 95 -3.60 -11.91 1.12
C ALA A 95 -3.09 -13.29 1.54
N TYR A 96 -2.13 -13.31 2.44
CA TYR A 96 -1.47 -14.53 2.92
C TYR A 96 -1.30 -14.45 4.43
N THR A 97 -1.29 -15.61 5.08
CA THR A 97 -0.96 -15.76 6.50
C THR A 97 0.26 -16.66 6.64
N LEU A 98 1.06 -16.43 7.69
CA LEU A 98 2.16 -17.32 8.03
C LEU A 98 1.61 -18.55 8.76
N GLU A 99 1.97 -19.74 8.28
CA GLU A 99 1.65 -21.01 8.91
C GLU A 99 2.95 -21.81 9.12
N PRO A 100 3.04 -22.65 10.16
CA PRO A 100 4.11 -23.64 10.29
C PRO A 100 4.17 -24.55 9.05
N ILE A 101 5.37 -24.91 8.61
CA ILE A 101 5.59 -25.72 7.39
C ILE A 101 4.88 -27.07 7.48
N GLU A 102 4.76 -27.63 8.68
CA GLU A 102 4.08 -28.91 8.92
C GLU A 102 2.59 -28.88 8.53
N ARG A 103 1.97 -27.70 8.46
CA ARG A 103 0.57 -27.52 8.03
C ARG A 103 0.42 -27.33 6.51
N ALA A 104 1.51 -27.20 5.77
CA ALA A 104 1.50 -26.96 4.33
C ALA A 104 1.56 -28.26 3.48
N GLN A 105 1.62 -29.43 4.12
CA GLN A 105 1.62 -30.76 3.47
C GLN A 105 0.21 -31.35 3.42
#